data_AF-A0AAU5ARS4-F1
#
_entry.id   AF-A0AAU5ARS4-F1
#
_cell.length_a   1.000
_cell.length_b   1.000
_cell.length_c   1.000
_cell.angle_alpha   90.00
_cell.angle_beta   90.00
_cell.angle_gamma   90.00
#
_symmetry.space_group_name_H-M   'P 1'
#
loop_
_entity.id
_entity.type
_entity.pdbx_description
1 polymer ?
#
loop_
_entity_poly.entity_id
_entity_poly.type
_entity_poly.pdbx_seq_one_letter_code
_entity_poly.pdbx_strand_id
1 'polypeptide(L)'
;MAYATVRGLTLPARLTSLLDQGRWRHPGDAEMATLMPWFESPIDFLATTRQMEWESGSLDTFDDDRYAAFLHVARGGGQETPVELPWLDVEKAFFIAVNRVPGDDVGLALDYRTDAHDPRVVGSYVSMNPLLYEWRVVAPAFSAFAAALPWIFRATKEARSSAQSLEWPVTCREEPQCQRVIAP
;
A
#
# COMPACT_ATOMS: atom_id res chain seq x y z
N MET A 1 25.32 -2.97 -9.48
CA MET A 1 24.44 -2.19 -8.57
C MET A 1 23.90 -3.17 -7.56
N ALA A 2 24.05 -2.90 -6.25
CA ALA A 2 23.47 -3.75 -5.22
C ALA A 2 21.95 -3.55 -5.22
N TYR A 3 21.18 -4.64 -5.17
CA TYR A 3 19.73 -4.55 -4.97
C TYR A 3 19.45 -4.08 -3.54
N ALA A 4 18.45 -3.22 -3.38
CA ALA A 4 17.96 -2.87 -2.04
C ALA A 4 17.37 -4.12 -1.38
N THR A 5 17.52 -4.24 -0.07
CA THR A 5 17.02 -5.37 0.73
C THR A 5 16.26 -4.87 1.94
N VAL A 6 15.28 -5.66 2.38
CA VAL A 6 14.60 -5.53 3.68
C VAL A 6 14.70 -6.89 4.37
N ARG A 7 15.19 -6.95 5.61
CA ARG A 7 15.43 -8.22 6.34
C ARG A 7 16.27 -9.24 5.55
N GLY A 8 17.22 -8.75 4.74
CA GLY A 8 18.03 -9.60 3.85
C GLY A 8 17.30 -10.16 2.62
N LEU A 9 16.01 -9.83 2.42
CA LEU A 9 15.20 -10.22 1.27
C LEU A 9 15.26 -9.13 0.20
N THR A 10 15.46 -9.54 -1.06
CA THR A 10 15.61 -8.63 -2.20
C THR A 10 14.32 -7.87 -2.48
N LEU A 11 14.37 -6.55 -2.57
CA LEU A 11 13.22 -5.75 -2.98
C LEU A 11 12.84 -6.07 -4.45
N PRO A 12 11.56 -6.36 -4.77
CA PRO A 12 11.16 -6.59 -6.15
C PRO A 12 11.44 -5.35 -7.00
N ALA A 13 11.97 -5.53 -8.21
CA ALA A 13 12.35 -4.41 -9.09
C ALA A 13 11.18 -3.43 -9.35
N ARG A 14 9.95 -3.97 -9.41
CA ARG A 14 8.74 -3.16 -9.56
C ARG A 14 8.45 -2.30 -8.33
N LEU A 15 8.69 -2.81 -7.13
CA LEU A 15 8.49 -2.06 -5.87
C LEU A 15 9.52 -0.93 -5.79
N THR A 16 10.79 -1.23 -6.08
CA THR A 16 11.85 -0.23 -6.17
C THR A 16 11.48 0.89 -7.13
N SER A 17 11.02 0.55 -8.34
CA SER A 17 10.57 1.56 -9.31
C SER A 17 9.39 2.41 -8.83
N LEU A 18 8.45 1.85 -8.06
CA LEU A 18 7.32 2.60 -7.51
C LEU A 18 7.75 3.52 -6.37
N LEU A 19 8.69 3.08 -5.53
CA LEU A 19 9.28 3.89 -4.46
C LEU A 19 10.09 5.06 -5.02
N ASP A 20 10.97 4.80 -5.99
CA ASP A 20 11.80 5.83 -6.63
C ASP A 20 10.97 6.91 -7.33
N GLN A 21 9.81 6.52 -7.89
CA GLN A 21 8.87 7.43 -8.53
C GLN A 21 7.92 8.12 -7.52
N GLY A 22 8.01 7.81 -6.22
CA GLY A 22 7.09 8.31 -5.20
C GLY A 22 5.64 7.86 -5.38
N ARG A 23 5.43 6.80 -6.17
CA ARG A 23 4.12 6.23 -6.55
C ARG A 23 3.66 5.11 -5.63
N TRP A 24 4.56 4.52 -4.84
CA TRP A 24 4.21 3.58 -3.78
C TRP A 24 3.54 4.33 -2.62
N ARG A 25 2.22 4.52 -2.76
CA ARG A 25 1.34 5.20 -1.81
C ARG A 25 0.00 4.48 -1.79
N HIS A 26 -0.79 4.71 -0.75
CA HIS A 26 -2.12 4.13 -0.64
C HIS A 26 -2.97 4.47 -1.89
N PRO A 27 -3.46 3.47 -2.64
CA PRO A 27 -4.18 3.69 -3.90
C PRO A 27 -5.62 4.20 -3.70
N GLY A 28 -6.13 4.12 -2.47
CA GLY A 28 -7.49 4.48 -2.09
C GLY A 28 -8.26 3.26 -1.58
N ASP A 29 -9.07 3.45 -0.54
CA ASP A 29 -9.72 2.34 0.16
C ASP A 29 -10.68 1.57 -0.76
N ALA A 30 -11.33 2.24 -1.71
CA ALA A 30 -12.21 1.60 -2.70
C ALA A 30 -11.46 0.66 -3.68
N GLU A 31 -10.24 1.04 -4.08
CA GLU A 31 -9.41 0.20 -4.96
C GLU A 31 -8.91 -1.02 -4.19
N MET A 32 -8.53 -0.83 -2.91
CA MET A 32 -8.16 -1.93 -2.02
C MET A 32 -9.33 -2.89 -1.78
N ALA A 33 -10.52 -2.38 -1.48
CA ALA A 33 -11.73 -3.20 -1.28
C ALA A 33 -12.13 -3.98 -2.53
N THR A 34 -11.83 -3.46 -3.74
CA THR A 34 -12.04 -4.21 -4.99
C THR A 34 -11.08 -5.40 -5.10
N LEU A 35 -9.81 -5.19 -4.71
CA LEU A 35 -8.77 -6.21 -4.80
C LEU A 35 -8.87 -7.28 -3.68
N MET A 36 -9.23 -6.87 -2.48
CA MET A 36 -9.29 -7.69 -1.27
C MET A 36 -10.55 -7.38 -0.46
N PRO A 37 -11.75 -7.79 -0.92
CA PRO A 37 -13.02 -7.44 -0.27
C PRO A 37 -13.18 -8.01 1.14
N TRP A 38 -12.34 -8.97 1.51
CA TRP A 38 -12.28 -9.58 2.84
C TRP A 38 -11.37 -8.82 3.83
N PHE A 39 -10.61 -7.83 3.36
CA PHE A 39 -9.71 -7.04 4.19
C PHE A 39 -10.39 -5.72 4.57
N GLU A 40 -10.90 -5.63 5.80
CA GLU A 40 -11.71 -4.50 6.24
C GLU A 40 -10.89 -3.38 6.90
N SER A 41 -9.72 -3.72 7.46
CA SER A 41 -8.92 -2.76 8.21
C SER A 41 -8.23 -1.73 7.29
N PRO A 42 -8.16 -0.46 7.68
CA PRO A 42 -7.49 0.57 6.89
C PRO A 42 -5.98 0.41 6.98
N ILE A 43 -5.27 0.37 5.85
CA ILE A 43 -3.81 0.23 5.85
C ILE A 43 -3.10 1.48 5.35
N ASP A 44 -1.84 1.63 5.73
CA ASP A 44 -0.90 2.60 5.17
C ASP A 44 0.26 1.87 4.51
N PHE A 45 0.60 2.31 3.31
CA PHE A 45 1.69 1.74 2.52
C PHE A 45 3.02 2.29 3.03
N LEU A 46 3.98 1.40 3.30
CA LEU A 46 5.30 1.76 3.80
C LEU A 46 6.11 2.37 2.65
N ALA A 47 6.26 3.69 2.66
CA ALA A 47 6.78 4.47 1.54
C ALA A 47 8.32 4.42 1.40
N THR A 48 9.03 3.73 2.29
CA THR A 48 10.49 3.60 2.27
C THR A 48 10.93 2.23 2.76
N THR A 49 12.08 1.75 2.29
CA THR A 49 12.70 0.51 2.80
C THR A 49 12.99 0.60 4.29
N ARG A 50 13.32 1.79 4.81
CA ARG A 50 13.51 2.01 6.26
C ARG A 50 12.22 1.75 7.05
N GLN A 51 11.06 2.19 6.56
CA GLN A 51 9.78 1.89 7.20
C GLN A 51 9.46 0.40 7.11
N MET A 52 9.70 -0.23 5.95
CA MET A 52 9.52 -1.68 5.80
C MET A 52 10.40 -2.45 6.80
N GLU A 53 11.67 -2.07 6.95
CA GLU A 53 12.58 -2.69 7.92
C GLU A 53 12.08 -2.50 9.35
N TRP A 54 11.70 -1.28 9.72
CA TRP A 54 11.24 -0.94 11.06
C TRP A 54 9.99 -1.73 11.45
N GLU A 55 8.92 -1.66 10.63
CA GLU A 55 7.67 -2.35 10.92
C GLU A 55 7.83 -3.87 10.90
N SER A 56 8.64 -4.38 9.97
CA SER A 56 8.91 -5.80 9.88
C SER A 56 9.84 -6.30 10.98
N GLY A 57 10.44 -5.45 11.80
CA GLY A 57 11.19 -5.87 12.99
C GLY A 57 10.32 -6.58 14.01
N SER A 58 9.02 -6.29 14.05
CA SER A 58 8.05 -6.98 14.90
C SER A 58 7.96 -8.49 14.62
N LEU A 59 8.16 -8.90 13.35
CA LEU A 59 8.20 -10.31 12.93
C LEU A 59 9.30 -11.11 13.63
N ASP A 60 10.39 -10.46 14.08
CA ASP A 60 11.45 -11.15 14.82
C ASP A 60 11.10 -11.41 16.28
N THR A 61 10.20 -10.62 16.85
CA THR A 61 9.81 -10.66 18.26
C THR A 61 8.61 -11.56 18.54
N PHE A 62 7.96 -12.07 17.49
CA PHE A 62 6.80 -12.95 17.61
C PHE A 62 7.17 -14.42 17.89
N ASP A 63 8.41 -14.70 18.33
CA ASP A 63 8.90 -16.06 18.62
C ASP A 63 8.55 -16.57 20.03
N ASP A 64 7.94 -15.75 20.88
CA ASP A 64 7.25 -16.23 22.08
C ASP A 64 5.97 -16.99 21.64
N ASP A 65 5.92 -18.29 21.92
CA ASP A 65 4.94 -19.28 21.43
C ASP A 65 3.47 -18.78 21.47
N ARG A 66 3.13 -17.92 22.42
CA ARG A 66 1.77 -17.36 22.55
C ARG A 66 1.40 -16.36 21.45
N TYR A 67 2.33 -15.50 21.06
CA TYR A 67 2.10 -14.51 20.01
C TYR A 67 2.22 -15.15 18.62
N ALA A 68 3.12 -16.13 18.47
CA ALA A 68 3.29 -16.88 17.23
C ALA A 68 1.98 -17.53 16.76
N ALA A 69 1.30 -18.23 17.67
CA ALA A 69 0.03 -18.87 17.38
C ALA A 69 -1.10 -17.86 17.14
N PHE A 70 -1.15 -16.77 17.91
CA PHE A 70 -2.17 -15.74 17.75
C PHE A 70 -2.12 -15.04 16.39
N LEU A 71 -0.92 -14.77 15.86
CA LEU A 71 -0.73 -14.09 14.56
C LEU A 71 -0.55 -15.07 13.38
N HIS A 72 -0.65 -16.38 13.63
CA HIS A 72 -0.30 -17.44 12.68
C HIS A 72 1.03 -17.16 11.97
N VAL A 73 2.09 -17.00 12.75
CA VAL A 73 3.46 -16.83 12.26
C VAL A 73 4.35 -17.97 12.75
N ALA A 74 5.32 -18.35 11.94
CA ALA A 74 6.29 -19.39 12.27
C ALA A 74 7.65 -19.09 11.62
N ARG A 75 8.72 -19.71 12.14
CA ARG A 75 10.05 -19.69 11.53
C ARG A 75 10.28 -20.98 10.76
N GLY A 76 10.48 -20.90 9.44
CA GLY A 76 10.68 -22.06 8.59
C GLY A 76 12.05 -22.73 8.74
N GLY A 77 13.10 -21.99 9.07
CA GLY A 77 14.50 -22.47 9.07
C GLY A 77 14.80 -23.62 10.04
N GLY A 78 13.94 -23.91 11.01
CA GLY A 78 14.08 -25.00 11.98
C GLY A 78 13.08 -26.15 11.84
N GLN A 79 12.20 -26.11 10.83
CA GLN A 79 11.10 -27.07 10.70
C GLN A 79 11.42 -28.17 9.67
N GLU A 80 10.98 -29.41 9.94
CA GLU A 80 11.11 -30.52 8.98
C GLU A 80 10.18 -30.35 7.77
N THR A 81 9.03 -29.70 7.99
CA THR A 81 8.04 -29.40 6.96
C THR A 81 8.05 -27.91 6.63
N PRO A 82 7.96 -27.53 5.34
CA PRO A 82 7.79 -26.12 4.96
C PRO A 82 6.59 -25.50 5.67
N VAL A 83 6.77 -24.26 6.14
CA VAL A 83 5.65 -23.46 6.66
C VAL A 83 4.76 -23.10 5.48
N GLU A 84 3.47 -23.43 5.58
CA GLU A 84 2.45 -23.16 4.57
C GLU A 84 1.37 -22.21 5.10
N LEU A 85 0.64 -21.55 4.20
CA LEU A 85 -0.54 -20.78 4.60
C LEU A 85 -1.57 -21.70 5.28
N PRO A 86 -2.26 -21.24 6.35
CA PRO A 86 -2.43 -19.85 6.77
C PRO A 86 -1.31 -19.28 7.65
N TRP A 87 -0.20 -20.01 7.86
CA TRP A 87 0.96 -19.53 8.62
C TRP A 87 1.92 -18.73 7.74
N LEU A 88 2.35 -17.56 8.21
CA LEU A 88 3.41 -16.76 7.58
C LEU A 88 4.78 -17.21 8.08
N ASP A 89 5.68 -17.49 7.15
CA ASP A 89 7.09 -17.72 7.47
C ASP A 89 7.80 -16.37 7.65
N VAL A 90 8.12 -16.00 8.89
CA VAL A 90 8.69 -14.70 9.25
C VAL A 90 10.12 -14.48 8.71
N GLU A 91 10.79 -15.55 8.31
CA GLU A 91 12.13 -15.52 7.71
C GLU A 91 12.06 -15.30 6.20
N LYS A 92 10.88 -15.47 5.61
CA LYS A 92 10.62 -15.35 4.16
C LYS A 92 9.61 -14.26 3.86
N ALA A 93 9.37 -13.34 4.79
CA ALA A 93 8.42 -12.26 4.61
C ALA A 93 8.87 -10.92 5.20
N PHE A 94 8.33 -9.84 4.64
CA PHE A 94 8.37 -8.50 5.23
C PHE A 94 7.13 -7.70 4.85
N PHE A 95 6.76 -6.72 5.68
CA PHE A 95 5.60 -5.87 5.48
C PHE A 95 5.82 -4.79 4.43
N ILE A 96 4.79 -4.56 3.63
CA ILE A 96 4.71 -3.48 2.63
C ILE A 96 3.59 -2.48 2.93
N ALA A 97 2.65 -2.87 3.80
CA ALA A 97 1.63 -2.01 4.38
C ALA A 97 1.24 -2.54 5.77
N VAL A 98 0.89 -1.64 6.68
CA VAL A 98 0.47 -1.96 8.05
C VAL A 98 -0.80 -1.20 8.40
N ASN A 99 -1.47 -1.56 9.48
CA ASN A 99 -2.67 -0.87 9.90
C ASN A 99 -2.43 0.63 10.12
N ARG A 100 -3.35 1.45 9.63
CA ARG A 100 -3.36 2.90 9.82
C ARG A 100 -3.72 3.28 11.26
N VAL A 101 -4.51 2.44 11.92
CA VAL A 101 -4.99 2.69 13.29
C VAL A 101 -4.12 1.92 14.29
N PRO A 102 -3.43 2.58 15.21
CA PRO A 102 -2.66 1.87 16.24
C PRO A 102 -3.55 0.93 17.07
N GLY A 103 -3.06 -0.29 17.35
CA GLY A 103 -3.72 -1.24 18.24
C GLY A 103 -4.43 -2.43 17.57
N ASP A 104 -4.39 -2.53 16.23
CA ASP A 104 -4.81 -3.73 15.50
C ASP A 104 -3.63 -4.24 14.65
N ASP A 105 -3.34 -5.54 14.79
CA ASP A 105 -2.13 -6.18 14.29
C ASP A 105 -2.36 -6.73 12.88
N VAL A 106 -2.71 -5.86 11.94
CA VAL A 106 -3.01 -6.24 10.54
C VAL A 106 -2.04 -5.58 9.56
N GLY A 107 -1.77 -6.27 8.45
CA GLY A 107 -0.86 -5.78 7.42
C GLY A 107 -0.86 -6.61 6.14
N LEU A 108 -0.14 -6.08 5.15
CA LEU A 108 0.21 -6.77 3.92
C LEU A 108 1.70 -7.08 3.90
N ALA A 109 2.05 -8.29 3.49
CA ALA A 109 3.43 -8.74 3.39
C ALA A 109 3.76 -9.25 1.97
N LEU A 110 5.03 -9.10 1.59
CA LEU A 110 5.62 -9.93 0.54
C LEU A 110 6.04 -11.24 1.14
N ASP A 111 5.71 -12.33 0.45
CA ASP A 111 6.03 -13.69 0.87
C ASP A 111 6.86 -14.39 -0.22
N TYR A 112 8.12 -14.62 0.11
CA TYR A 112 9.19 -15.10 -0.77
C TYR A 112 9.24 -16.62 -0.88
N ARG A 113 8.29 -17.35 -0.27
CA ARG A 113 8.21 -18.81 -0.41
C ARG A 113 7.92 -19.27 -1.84
N THR A 114 7.33 -18.40 -2.68
CA THR A 114 6.99 -18.73 -4.07
C THR A 114 8.06 -18.31 -5.08
N ASP A 115 8.60 -17.10 -4.96
CA ASP A 115 9.58 -16.55 -5.90
C ASP A 115 10.46 -15.50 -5.19
N ALA A 116 11.77 -15.52 -5.48
CA ALA A 116 12.75 -14.64 -4.85
C ALA A 116 12.78 -13.20 -5.41
N HIS A 117 12.21 -12.97 -6.59
CA HIS A 117 12.25 -11.70 -7.33
C HIS A 117 10.85 -11.12 -7.58
N ASP A 118 9.81 -11.96 -7.60
CA ASP A 118 8.42 -11.56 -7.74
C ASP A 118 7.51 -12.31 -6.72
N PRO A 119 7.75 -12.10 -5.41
CA PRO A 119 7.07 -12.82 -4.34
C PRO A 119 5.56 -12.58 -4.39
N ARG A 120 4.77 -13.51 -3.85
CA ARG A 120 3.33 -13.29 -3.70
C ARG A 120 3.04 -12.19 -2.67
N VAL A 121 1.86 -11.60 -2.76
CA VAL A 121 1.35 -10.66 -1.76
C VAL A 121 0.33 -11.37 -0.89
N VAL A 122 0.52 -11.31 0.41
CA VAL A 122 -0.42 -11.85 1.41
C VAL A 122 -0.91 -10.74 2.33
N GLY A 123 -2.13 -10.89 2.84
CA GLY A 123 -2.70 -10.01 3.84
C GLY A 123 -3.17 -10.81 5.05
N SER A 124 -3.02 -10.23 6.22
CA SER A 124 -3.61 -10.74 7.45
C SER A 124 -5.13 -10.61 7.40
N TYR A 125 -5.82 -11.63 7.86
CA TYR A 125 -7.26 -11.65 7.99
C TYR A 125 -7.62 -12.06 9.41
N VAL A 126 -8.32 -11.17 10.12
CA VAL A 126 -8.94 -11.48 11.40
C VAL A 126 -10.40 -11.77 11.11
N SER A 127 -10.81 -13.03 11.22
CA SER A 127 -12.23 -13.39 11.04
C SER A 127 -13.10 -12.86 12.19
N MET A 128 -14.42 -13.01 12.10
CA MET A 128 -15.35 -12.74 13.21
C MET A 128 -15.02 -13.51 14.50
N ASN A 129 -14.23 -14.59 14.39
CA ASN A 129 -13.57 -15.19 15.54
C ASN A 129 -12.18 -14.54 15.69
N PRO A 130 -11.95 -13.74 16.74
CA PRO A 130 -10.66 -13.08 16.99
C PRO A 130 -9.52 -14.07 17.29
N LEU A 131 -9.81 -15.36 17.44
CA LEU A 131 -8.83 -16.44 17.58
C LEU A 131 -8.41 -17.04 16.21
N LEU A 132 -9.01 -16.59 15.12
CA LEU A 132 -8.71 -17.05 13.76
C LEU A 132 -8.09 -15.88 12.98
N TYR A 133 -6.85 -15.60 13.31
CA TYR A 133 -5.96 -14.80 12.47
C TYR A 133 -5.48 -15.69 11.34
N GLU A 134 -5.42 -15.24 10.09
CA GLU A 134 -4.92 -16.07 8.99
C GLU A 134 -4.19 -15.20 7.96
N TRP A 135 -3.14 -15.72 7.36
CA TRP A 135 -2.53 -15.10 6.17
C TRP A 135 -3.19 -15.63 4.91
N ARG A 136 -3.70 -14.72 4.07
CA ARG A 136 -4.39 -15.05 2.82
C ARG A 136 -3.70 -14.42 1.63
N VAL A 137 -3.70 -15.13 0.50
CA VAL A 137 -3.16 -14.60 -0.76
C VAL A 137 -4.04 -13.45 -1.25
N VAL A 138 -3.42 -12.30 -1.46
CA VAL A 138 -4.00 -11.15 -2.13
C VAL A 138 -3.72 -11.23 -3.63
N ALA A 139 -2.48 -11.53 -3.99
CA ALA A 139 -2.04 -11.68 -5.37
C ALA A 139 -0.96 -12.76 -5.46
N PRO A 140 -0.93 -13.56 -6.53
CA PRO A 140 0.03 -14.65 -6.69
C PRO A 140 1.48 -14.16 -6.89
N ALA A 141 1.65 -12.88 -7.26
CA ALA A 141 2.93 -12.23 -7.49
C ALA A 141 2.81 -10.72 -7.23
N PHE A 142 3.90 -10.08 -6.85
CA PHE A 142 3.94 -8.64 -6.61
C PHE A 142 3.67 -7.84 -7.89
N SER A 143 4.16 -8.31 -9.04
CA SER A 143 3.86 -7.72 -10.34
C SER A 143 2.36 -7.70 -10.65
N ALA A 144 1.63 -8.77 -10.32
CA ALA A 144 0.19 -8.86 -10.48
C ALA A 144 -0.54 -7.88 -9.54
N PHE A 145 -0.12 -7.80 -8.27
CA PHE A 145 -0.62 -6.80 -7.32
C PHE A 145 -0.41 -5.37 -7.84
N ALA A 146 0.80 -5.08 -8.31
CA ALA A 146 1.16 -3.79 -8.88
C ALA A 146 0.50 -3.49 -10.23
N ALA A 147 0.00 -4.48 -10.96
CA ALA A 147 -0.78 -4.24 -12.17
C ALA A 147 -2.25 -3.93 -11.86
N ALA A 148 -2.78 -4.47 -10.77
CA ALA A 148 -4.19 -4.35 -10.39
C ALA A 148 -4.56 -2.97 -9.80
N LEU A 149 -3.57 -2.21 -9.29
CA LEU A 149 -3.83 -0.96 -8.57
C LEU A 149 -3.47 0.29 -9.41
N PRO A 150 -4.29 1.35 -9.35
CA PRO A 150 -3.99 2.60 -10.03
C PRO A 150 -2.94 3.42 -9.25
N TRP A 151 -1.67 3.34 -9.63
CA TRP A 151 -0.58 4.11 -9.02
C TRP A 151 -0.50 5.58 -9.49
N ILE A 152 -1.65 6.21 -9.75
CA ILE A 152 -1.74 7.57 -10.32
C ILE A 152 -2.19 8.55 -9.24
N PHE A 153 -1.53 9.70 -9.22
CA PHE A 153 -1.85 10.88 -8.43
C PHE A 153 -3.29 11.34 -8.75
N ARG A 154 -4.27 11.02 -7.89
CA ARG A 154 -5.47 11.86 -7.84
C ARG A 154 -5.12 13.07 -7.01
N ALA A 155 -4.73 14.16 -7.66
CA ALA A 155 -4.89 15.48 -7.06
C ALA A 155 -6.36 15.55 -6.64
N THR A 156 -6.64 15.57 -5.34
CA THR A 156 -7.99 15.72 -4.83
C THR A 156 -8.58 16.99 -5.45
N LYS A 157 -9.72 16.82 -6.10
CA LYS A 157 -10.47 17.91 -6.72
C LYS A 157 -11.22 18.69 -5.64
N GLU A 158 -10.51 19.20 -4.64
CA GLU A 158 -11.05 20.02 -3.55
C GLU A 158 -10.13 21.22 -3.29
N ALA A 159 -9.85 21.98 -4.35
CA ALA A 159 -9.31 23.34 -4.25
C ALA A 159 -9.92 24.27 -5.31
N ARG A 160 -11.19 24.04 -5.67
CA ARG A 160 -12.01 24.98 -6.47
C ARG A 160 -13.43 25.03 -5.91
N SER A 161 -13.57 25.59 -4.72
CA SER A 161 -14.86 26.13 -4.26
C SER A 161 -14.65 27.19 -3.17
N SER A 162 -13.84 28.21 -3.44
CA SER A 162 -13.75 29.41 -2.59
C SER A 162 -13.28 30.65 -3.39
N ALA A 163 -13.65 30.75 -4.68
CA ALA A 163 -13.34 31.92 -5.50
C ALA A 163 -14.45 32.27 -6.50
N GLN A 164 -15.70 32.02 -6.12
CA GLN A 164 -16.87 32.59 -6.80
C GLN A 164 -17.90 33.00 -5.74
N SER A 165 -17.71 34.20 -5.19
CA SER A 165 -18.76 35.07 -4.63
C SER A 165 -18.12 36.40 -4.22
N LEU A 166 -17.77 37.20 -5.23
CA LEU A 166 -17.74 38.65 -5.11
C LEU A 166 -18.38 39.16 -6.41
N GLU A 167 -19.69 38.97 -6.51
CA GLU A 167 -20.51 39.74 -7.42
C GLU A 167 -20.74 41.12 -6.78
N TRP A 168 -20.27 42.16 -7.45
CA TRP A 168 -20.92 43.47 -7.44
C TRP A 168 -21.30 43.81 -8.89
N PRO A 169 -22.48 44.41 -9.13
CA PRO A 169 -23.01 44.59 -10.47
C PRO A 169 -22.47 45.89 -11.08
N VAL A 170 -21.95 45.81 -12.31
CA VAL A 170 -21.85 46.98 -13.19
C VAL A 170 -22.54 46.66 -14.49
N THR A 171 -23.80 47.06 -14.57
CA THR A 171 -24.52 47.20 -15.84
C THR A 171 -23.97 48.42 -16.57
N CYS A 172 -23.28 48.22 -17.69
CA CYS A 172 -23.10 49.25 -18.72
C CYS A 172 -23.68 48.72 -20.03
N ARG A 173 -24.80 49.35 -20.43
CA ARG A 173 -25.47 49.24 -21.74
C ARG A 173 -24.55 49.77 -22.87
N GLU A 174 -24.74 49.19 -24.07
CA GLU A 174 -24.87 49.83 -25.40
C GLU A 174 -23.95 51.06 -25.67
N GLU A 175 -23.11 51.18 -26.71
CA GLU A 175 -23.20 50.79 -28.13
C GLU A 175 -21.86 51.21 -28.83
N PRO A 176 -21.66 51.14 -30.17
CA PRO A 176 -20.40 50.78 -30.81
C PRO A 176 -19.64 51.97 -31.44
N GLN A 177 -18.35 51.78 -31.79
CA GLN A 177 -17.81 52.19 -33.11
C GLN A 177 -16.34 51.80 -33.29
N CYS A 178 -16.13 50.92 -34.26
CA CYS A 178 -14.87 50.73 -34.96
C CYS A 178 -14.77 51.81 -36.05
N GLN A 179 -13.84 52.76 -35.92
CA GLN A 179 -13.41 53.60 -37.04
C GLN A 179 -11.89 53.83 -37.01
N ARG A 180 -11.26 53.43 -38.11
CA ARG A 180 -9.93 53.83 -38.58
C ARG A 180 -9.94 55.31 -38.98
N VAL A 181 -8.92 56.10 -38.61
CA VAL A 181 -8.34 57.23 -39.40
C VAL A 181 -6.92 57.49 -38.82
N ILE A 182 -5.82 57.13 -39.50
CA ILE A 182 -4.93 57.94 -40.37
C ILE A 182 -4.19 59.09 -39.63
N ALA A 183 -2.87 59.10 -39.81
CA ALA A 183 -1.87 60.04 -39.29
C ALA A 183 -2.04 61.49 -39.83
N PRO A 184 -1.24 62.43 -39.30
CA PRO A 184 0.03 62.74 -39.96
C PRO A 184 1.29 62.50 -39.11
#